data_AF-A0A2S8R6L1-F1
#
_entry.id   AF-A0A2S8R6L1-F1
#
_cell.length_a   1.000
_cell.length_b   1.000
_cell.length_c   1.000
_cell.angle_alpha   90.00
_cell.angle_beta   90.00
_cell.angle_gamma   90.00
#
_symmetry.space_group_name_H-M   'P 1'
#
loop_
_entity.id
_entity.type
_entity.pdbx_description
1 polymer ?
#
loop_
_entity_poly.entity_id
_entity_poly.type
_entity_poly.pdbx_seq_one_letter_code
_entity_poly.pdbx_strand_id
1 'polypeptide(L)'
;MWHESLDKNVFISNLYNEIPELKNVRIAQIKIVDEGDRVTLVFDMPYFADKPPKKWIDAGYNTTIVYLDFFDIREINLKTVNNRYKGNIQITKDTDSTFTIFVTGSVEAKIKAGIGMIQSIEGYCNQLE
;
A
#
# COMPACT_ATOMS: atom_id res chain seq x y z
N MET A 1 -13.12 0.02 5.53
CA MET A 1 -11.67 -0.28 5.63
C MET A 1 -10.93 0.26 4.41
N TRP A 2 -9.61 0.48 4.47
CA TRP A 2 -8.83 1.18 3.41
C TRP A 2 -8.92 0.53 2.02
N HIS A 3 -9.11 -0.78 1.96
CA HIS A 3 -9.12 -1.55 0.71
C HIS A 3 -10.49 -1.57 0.02
N GLU A 4 -11.59 -1.29 0.73
CA GLU A 4 -12.95 -1.57 0.24
C GLU A 4 -13.29 -0.78 -1.02
N SER A 5 -12.82 0.47 -1.08
CA SER A 5 -13.06 1.37 -2.20
C SER A 5 -12.06 1.20 -3.35
N LEU A 6 -11.00 0.40 -3.17
CA LEU A 6 -9.99 0.17 -4.21
C LEU A 6 -10.45 -0.93 -5.16
N ASP A 7 -10.16 -0.75 -6.44
CA ASP A 7 -10.36 -1.81 -7.42
C ASP A 7 -9.46 -3.02 -7.11
N LYS A 8 -9.93 -4.21 -7.49
CA LYS A 8 -9.25 -5.50 -7.23
C LYS A 8 -8.99 -5.80 -5.75
N ASN A 9 -9.83 -5.25 -4.85
CA ASN A 9 -9.79 -5.56 -3.41
C ASN A 9 -9.92 -7.06 -3.08
N VAL A 10 -10.50 -7.87 -3.97
CA VAL A 10 -10.59 -9.33 -3.82
C VAL A 10 -9.23 -10.01 -3.60
N PHE A 11 -8.14 -9.41 -4.12
CA PHE A 11 -6.79 -9.94 -3.91
C PHE A 11 -6.42 -9.97 -2.44
N ILE A 12 -6.71 -8.90 -1.70
CA ILE A 12 -6.37 -8.82 -0.28
C ILE A 12 -7.36 -9.60 0.59
N SER A 13 -8.65 -9.58 0.24
CA SER A 13 -9.69 -10.32 0.96
C SER A 13 -9.52 -11.84 0.89
N ASN A 14 -8.85 -12.36 -0.14
CA ASN A 14 -8.53 -13.78 -0.23
C ASN A 14 -7.34 -14.20 0.66
N LEU A 15 -6.47 -13.24 1.03
CA LEU A 15 -5.24 -13.51 1.78
C LEU A 15 -5.41 -13.32 3.30
N TYR A 16 -6.34 -12.47 3.71
CA TYR A 16 -6.54 -12.09 5.11
C TYR A 16 -7.96 -12.39 5.57
N ASN A 17 -8.09 -12.97 6.76
CA ASN A 17 -9.39 -13.16 7.41
C ASN A 17 -9.94 -11.81 7.91
N GLU A 18 -9.06 -11.01 8.48
CA GLU A 18 -9.31 -9.64 8.90
C GLU A 18 -8.22 -8.76 8.28
N ILE A 19 -8.59 -7.73 7.52
CA ILE A 19 -7.58 -6.91 6.83
C ILE A 19 -7.05 -5.87 7.80
N PRO A 20 -5.74 -5.86 8.10
CA PRO A 20 -5.22 -4.99 9.15
C PRO A 20 -5.19 -3.53 8.75
N GLU A 21 -5.27 -2.67 9.76
CA GLU A 21 -4.94 -1.26 9.61
C GLU A 21 -3.45 -1.09 9.28
N LEU A 22 -3.15 -0.14 8.40
CA LEU A 22 -1.79 0.13 7.96
C LEU A 22 -1.09 1.06 8.96
N LYS A 23 -0.71 0.52 10.12
CA LYS A 23 -0.02 1.24 11.20
C LYS A 23 1.46 0.89 11.25
N ASN A 24 2.32 1.91 11.27
CA ASN A 24 3.78 1.80 11.36
C ASN A 24 4.40 0.78 10.38
N VAL A 25 3.85 0.69 9.17
CA VAL A 25 4.30 -0.22 8.13
C VAL A 25 5.56 0.31 7.45
N ARG A 26 6.40 -0.58 6.94
CA ARG A 26 7.54 -0.19 6.11
C ARG A 26 7.04 0.32 4.76
N ILE A 27 7.46 1.52 4.39
CA ILE A 27 7.19 2.11 3.08
C ILE A 27 8.36 1.76 2.17
N ALA A 28 8.15 0.78 1.29
CA ALA A 28 9.19 0.29 0.40
C ALA A 28 9.41 1.25 -0.78
N GLN A 29 8.33 1.86 -1.28
CA GLN A 29 8.41 2.77 -2.43
C GLN A 29 7.23 3.74 -2.48
N ILE A 30 7.51 4.98 -2.87
CA ILE A 30 6.54 5.93 -3.42
C ILE A 30 7.10 6.37 -4.77
N LYS A 31 6.46 5.98 -5.87
CA LYS A 31 6.98 6.19 -7.23
C LYS A 31 5.99 7.01 -8.04
N ILE A 32 6.47 8.11 -8.61
CA ILE A 32 5.75 8.88 -9.62
C ILE A 32 6.06 8.27 -10.99
N VAL A 33 5.03 7.98 -11.77
CA VAL A 33 5.12 7.30 -13.07
C VAL A 33 4.29 8.07 -14.09
N ASP A 34 4.55 7.84 -15.38
CA ASP A 34 3.73 8.34 -16.49
C ASP A 34 3.56 9.87 -16.41
N GLU A 35 4.68 10.58 -16.31
CA GLU A 35 4.75 12.06 -16.25
C GLU A 35 3.95 12.69 -15.10
N GLY A 36 3.62 11.90 -14.06
CA GLY A 36 2.87 12.36 -12.90
C GLY A 36 1.41 11.90 -12.87
N ASP A 37 0.91 11.25 -13.93
CA ASP A 37 -0.48 10.77 -13.97
C ASP A 37 -0.71 9.50 -13.13
N ARG A 38 0.35 8.84 -12.69
CA ARG A 38 0.28 7.70 -11.79
C ARG A 38 1.23 7.81 -10.60
N VAL A 39 0.75 7.39 -9.43
CA VAL A 39 1.58 7.12 -8.26
C VAL A 39 1.43 5.67 -7.82
N THR A 40 2.56 4.98 -7.69
CA THR A 40 2.64 3.65 -7.07
C THR A 40 3.11 3.78 -5.63
N LEU A 41 2.32 3.29 -4.68
CA LEU A 41 2.66 3.16 -3.26
C LEU A 41 2.87 1.69 -2.91
N VAL A 42 4.07 1.36 -2.41
CA VAL A 42 4.45 -0.01 -2.05
C VAL A 42 4.82 -0.08 -0.59
N PHE A 43 4.22 -1.02 0.14
CA PHE A 43 4.44 -1.19 1.58
C PHE A 43 4.32 -2.65 2.00
N ASP A 44 5.00 -2.99 3.10
CA ASP A 44 4.84 -4.29 3.75
C ASP A 44 3.57 -4.28 4.60
N MET A 45 2.80 -5.37 4.55
CA MET A 45 1.66 -5.56 5.43
C MET A 45 2.11 -5.71 6.88
N PRO A 46 1.29 -5.28 7.87
CA PRO A 46 1.65 -5.38 9.29
C PRO A 46 1.99 -6.80 9.77
N TYR A 47 1.35 -7.81 9.17
CA TYR A 47 1.66 -9.22 9.40
C TYR A 47 1.48 -10.03 8.11
N PHE A 48 2.12 -11.21 8.08
CA PHE A 48 2.04 -12.12 6.95
C PHE A 48 0.61 -12.60 6.69
N ALA A 49 0.28 -12.94 5.45
CA ALA A 49 -1.08 -13.37 5.09
C ALA A 49 -1.55 -14.57 5.94
N ASP A 50 -2.83 -14.56 6.33
CA ASP A 50 -3.47 -15.68 7.05
C ASP A 50 -3.65 -16.91 6.14
N LYS A 51 -3.90 -16.64 4.85
CA LYS A 51 -4.15 -17.62 3.80
C LYS A 51 -3.15 -17.42 2.65
N PRO A 52 -1.82 -17.58 2.90
CA PRO A 52 -0.83 -17.37 1.87
C PRO A 52 -0.95 -18.45 0.79
N PRO A 53 -0.70 -18.13 -0.50
CA PRO A 53 -0.64 -19.14 -1.55
C PRO A 53 0.41 -20.21 -1.24
N LYS A 54 0.15 -21.46 -1.64
CA LYS A 54 1.06 -22.60 -1.39
C LYS A 54 2.51 -22.31 -1.80
N LYS A 55 2.71 -21.65 -2.95
CA LYS A 55 4.04 -21.25 -3.43
C LYS A 55 4.83 -20.36 -2.46
N TRP A 56 4.17 -19.54 -1.64
CA TRP A 56 4.83 -18.68 -0.65
C TRP A 56 5.26 -19.49 0.57
N ILE A 57 4.43 -20.44 0.99
CA ILE A 57 4.76 -21.40 2.07
C ILE A 57 5.96 -22.24 1.66
N ASP A 58 5.90 -22.85 0.46
CA ASP A 58 6.97 -23.71 -0.07
C ASP A 58 8.29 -22.94 -0.25
N ALA A 59 8.22 -21.62 -0.51
CA ALA A 59 9.38 -20.74 -0.64
C ALA A 59 9.88 -20.15 0.70
N GLY A 60 9.20 -20.43 1.82
CA GLY A 60 9.57 -19.91 3.15
C GLY A 60 9.37 -18.40 3.32
N TYR A 61 8.45 -17.78 2.57
CA TYR A 61 8.20 -16.34 2.68
C TYR A 61 7.58 -15.98 4.02
N ASN A 62 7.97 -14.81 4.54
CA ASN A 62 7.56 -14.34 5.87
C ASN A 62 6.89 -12.94 5.84
N THR A 63 6.88 -12.27 4.68
CA THR A 63 6.36 -10.91 4.54
C THR A 63 5.45 -10.82 3.33
N THR A 64 4.30 -10.15 3.49
CA THR A 64 3.40 -9.79 2.38
C THR A 64 3.67 -8.33 2.00
N ILE A 65 3.91 -8.06 0.73
CA ILE A 65 4.09 -6.71 0.19
C ILE A 65 2.95 -6.37 -0.76
N VAL A 66 2.43 -5.14 -0.66
CA VAL A 66 1.29 -4.67 -1.44
C VAL A 66 1.72 -3.51 -2.33
N TYR A 67 1.28 -3.56 -3.59
CA TYR A 67 1.45 -2.51 -4.58
C TYR A 67 0.09 -1.88 -4.85
N LEU A 68 -0.04 -0.59 -4.54
CA LEU A 68 -1.20 0.21 -4.87
C LEU A 68 -0.84 1.18 -5.99
N ASP A 69 -1.66 1.23 -7.03
CA ASP A 69 -1.56 2.23 -8.09
C ASP A 69 -2.73 3.22 -7.95
N PHE A 70 -2.40 4.51 -8.08
CA PHE A 70 -3.35 5.61 -8.10
C PHE A 70 -3.18 6.37 -9.41
N PHE A 71 -4.29 6.71 -10.09
CA PHE A 71 -4.33 7.37 -11.40
C PHE A 71 -5.19 8.64 -11.37
N ASP A 72 -5.13 9.46 -12.43
CA ASP A 72 -5.77 10.79 -12.47
C ASP A 72 -5.31 11.61 -11.26
N ILE A 73 -3.99 11.79 -11.17
CA ILE A 73 -3.35 12.45 -10.03
C ILE A 73 -3.65 13.95 -10.06
N ARG A 74 -4.15 14.47 -8.94
CA ARG A 74 -4.53 15.88 -8.76
C ARG A 74 -3.63 16.63 -7.81
N GLU A 75 -3.01 15.93 -6.88
CA GLU A 75 -2.14 16.52 -5.86
C GLU A 75 -1.12 15.48 -5.42
N ILE A 76 0.16 15.88 -5.35
CA ILE A 76 1.21 15.12 -4.66
C ILE A 76 1.99 16.08 -3.78
N ASN A 77 2.06 15.78 -2.49
CA ASN A 77 3.06 16.33 -1.58
C ASN A 77 3.86 15.17 -1.00
N LEU A 78 5.18 15.29 -1.01
CA LEU A 78 6.09 14.28 -0.45
C LEU A 78 7.20 14.97 0.31
N LYS A 79 7.46 14.50 1.52
CA LYS A 79 8.55 14.97 2.38
C LYS A 79 9.14 13.80 3.15
N THR A 80 10.45 13.77 3.25
CA THR A 80 11.17 12.80 4.09
C THR A 80 11.56 13.45 5.42
N VAL A 81 11.34 12.75 6.53
CA VAL A 81 11.79 13.18 7.86
C VAL A 81 13.13 12.51 8.20
N ASN A 82 13.28 11.22 7.92
CA ASN A 82 14.55 10.48 8.03
C ASN A 82 14.58 9.30 7.05
N ASN A 83 15.66 8.52 7.03
CA ASN A 83 15.89 7.43 6.06
C ASN A 83 15.37 6.04 6.49
N ARG A 84 14.63 5.92 7.59
CA ARG A 84 14.01 4.67 8.05
C ARG A 84 12.53 4.66 7.70
N TYR A 85 12.21 4.61 6.41
CA TYR A 85 10.85 4.83 5.89
C TYR A 85 9.82 3.84 6.45
N LYS A 86 9.07 4.33 7.43
CA LYS A 86 7.95 3.69 8.11
C LYS A 86 6.87 4.72 8.34
N GLY A 87 5.62 4.31 8.28
CA GLY A 87 4.52 5.22 8.52
C GLY A 87 3.17 4.53 8.67
N ASN A 88 2.19 5.34 9.03
CA ASN A 88 0.79 4.96 8.96
C ASN A 88 0.26 5.38 7.59
N ILE A 89 -0.54 4.52 6.96
CA ILE A 89 -1.21 4.81 5.70
C ILE A 89 -2.72 4.91 5.98
N GLN A 90 -3.32 6.00 5.54
CA GLN A 90 -4.76 6.19 5.56
C GLN A 90 -5.22 6.47 4.13
N ILE A 91 -6.25 5.75 3.69
CA ILE A 91 -6.86 5.90 2.38
C ILE A 91 -8.33 6.12 2.60
N THR A 92 -8.83 7.25 2.12
CA THR A 92 -10.25 7.61 2.17
C THR A 92 -10.73 7.93 0.76
N LYS A 93 -11.98 7.58 0.47
CA LYS A 93 -12.67 8.00 -0.74
C LYS A 93 -13.67 9.08 -0.35
N ASP A 94 -13.48 10.27 -0.90
CA ASP A 94 -14.32 11.44 -0.65
C ASP A 94 -15.66 11.31 -1.39
N THR A 95 -16.63 12.18 -1.06
CA THR A 95 -17.98 12.14 -1.64
C THR A 95 -18.02 12.41 -3.15
N ASP A 96 -17.01 13.07 -3.68
CA ASP A 96 -16.81 13.33 -5.12
C ASP A 96 -16.12 12.16 -5.85
N SER A 97 -15.97 11.00 -5.19
CA SER A 97 -15.27 9.81 -5.66
C SER A 97 -13.75 9.95 -5.80
N THR A 98 -13.15 11.05 -5.34
CA THR A 98 -11.70 11.23 -5.30
C THR A 98 -11.10 10.45 -4.13
N PHE A 99 -9.94 9.82 -4.32
CA PHE A 99 -9.15 9.24 -3.24
C PHE A 99 -8.25 10.30 -2.64
N THR A 100 -8.20 10.33 -1.30
CA THR A 100 -7.18 11.04 -0.54
C THR A 100 -6.37 10.00 0.24
N ILE A 101 -5.06 10.01 0.02
CA ILE A 101 -4.09 9.11 0.66
C ILE A 101 -3.15 9.94 1.51
N PHE A 102 -3.04 9.57 2.78
CA PHE A 102 -2.07 10.13 3.72
C PHE A 102 -1.08 9.06 4.17
N VAL A 103 0.19 9.39 4.08
CA VAL A 103 1.29 8.67 4.74
C VAL A 103 1.87 9.58 5.80
N THR A 104 1.99 9.09 7.04
CA THR A 104 2.54 9.85 8.17
C THR A 104 3.61 9.03 8.88
N GLY A 105 4.71 9.65 9.32
CA GLY A 105 5.81 8.93 9.98
C GLY A 105 7.17 9.48 9.58
N SER A 106 8.13 8.61 9.30
CA SER A 106 9.46 9.04 8.82
C SER A 106 9.48 9.45 7.35
N VAL A 107 8.40 9.12 6.62
CA VAL A 107 8.05 9.70 5.32
C VAL A 107 6.62 10.21 5.42
N GLU A 108 6.40 11.43 4.93
CA GLU A 108 5.12 12.11 4.92
C GLU A 108 4.68 12.30 3.46
N ALA A 109 3.49 11.83 3.12
CA ALA A 109 2.94 12.02 1.79
C ALA A 109 1.44 12.33 1.85
N LYS A 110 1.01 13.17 0.93
CA LYS A 110 -0.41 13.40 0.63
C LYS A 110 -0.59 13.25 -0.87
N ILE A 111 -1.43 12.30 -1.28
CA ILE A 111 -1.74 12.04 -2.68
C ILE A 111 -3.25 12.19 -2.87
N LYS A 112 -3.68 12.90 -3.91
CA LYS A 112 -5.07 12.91 -4.37
C LYS A 112 -5.15 12.35 -5.78
N ALA A 113 -6.11 11.46 -6.00
CA ALA A 113 -6.25 10.69 -7.24
C ALA A 113 -7.71 10.41 -7.57
N GLY A 114 -8.07 10.32 -8.84
CA GLY A 114 -9.42 9.92 -9.25
C GLY A 114 -9.69 8.41 -9.10
N ILE A 115 -8.65 7.58 -9.26
CA ILE A 115 -8.77 6.12 -9.26
C ILE A 115 -7.71 5.52 -8.34
N GLY A 116 -8.07 4.46 -7.62
CA GLY A 116 -7.16 3.69 -6.78
C GLY A 116 -7.40 2.19 -6.93
N MET A 117 -6.34 1.41 -7.07
CA MET A 117 -6.43 -0.03 -7.25
C MET A 117 -5.32 -0.79 -6.54
N ILE A 118 -5.62 -2.04 -6.17
CA ILE A 118 -4.59 -3.01 -5.77
C ILE A 118 -3.97 -3.59 -7.04
N GLN A 119 -2.74 -3.17 -7.35
CA GLN A 119 -2.04 -3.57 -8.57
C GLN A 119 -1.51 -5.00 -8.45
N SER A 120 -0.83 -5.33 -7.36
CA SER A 120 -0.36 -6.68 -7.04
C SER A 120 -0.18 -6.86 -5.53
N ILE A 121 -0.15 -8.13 -5.12
CA ILE A 121 0.25 -8.54 -3.78
C ILE A 121 1.23 -9.69 -3.93
N GLU A 122 2.39 -9.57 -3.29
CA GLU A 122 3.48 -10.52 -3.40
C GLU A 122 3.96 -10.94 -2.01
N GLY A 123 4.65 -12.08 -1.97
CA GLY A 123 5.29 -12.59 -0.76
C GLY A 123 6.80 -12.59 -0.99
N TYR A 124 7.57 -12.34 0.07
CA TYR A 124 9.02 -12.43 0.04
C TYR A 124 9.60 -12.73 1.42
N CYS A 125 10.90 -12.99 1.47
CA CYS A 125 11.67 -13.07 2.72
C CYS A 125 12.26 -11.70 3.01
N ASN A 126 11.76 -11.03 4.03
CA ASN A 126 12.41 -9.85 4.57
C ASN A 126 13.52 -10.30 5.53
N GLN A 127 14.76 -9.87 5.28
CA GLN A 127 15.93 -10.19 6.12
C GLN A 127 16.04 -9.30 7.37
N LEU A 128 15.10 -8.38 7.56
CA LEU A 128 15.02 -7.53 8.74
C LEU A 128 14.31 -8.28 9.88
N GLU A 129 14.98 -9.28 10.45
CA GLU A 129 14.78 -9.66 11.86
C GLU A 129 15.73 -8.84 12.75
#